data_AF-A0A7G5BVH8-F1
#
_entry.id   AF-A0A7G5BVH8-F1
#
_cell.length_a   1.000
_cell.length_b   1.000
_cell.length_c   1.000
_cell.angle_alpha   90.00
_cell.angle_beta   90.00
_cell.angle_gamma   90.00
#
_symmetry.space_group_name_H-M   'P 1'
#
loop_
_entity.id
_entity.type
_entity.pdbx_description
1 polymer ?
#
loop_
_entity_poly.entity_id
_entity_poly.type
_entity_poly.pdbx_seq_one_letter_code
_entity_poly.pdbx_strand_id
1 'polypeptide(L)'
;MRRLFRPFRDLSIKNKMFISFLLILTVSSGLFIVVNSYITANDTEKQARYSLEVVLEQSRSFLNYKTSSIRKVVDIMVIHDTIQAIVGSKSDVYRENIGNWLLDEYVFNQLIYNVQTNPDIQKISLYMTDGMASVQATDQFLRLEDVQAEPWMQRLVRNEKPYLWIPSETVTPADGDTISFSARCRVR
;
A
#
# COMPACT_ATOMS: atom_id res chain seq x y z
N MET A 1 -20.59 47.39 35.77
CA MET A 1 -20.57 46.51 36.97
C MET A 1 -21.55 46.87 38.10
N ARG A 2 -21.96 48.14 38.31
CA ARG A 2 -22.86 48.54 39.42
C ARG A 2 -24.32 48.02 39.37
N ARG A 3 -24.79 47.47 38.24
CA ARG A 3 -26.18 46.95 38.11
C ARG A 3 -26.36 45.50 38.60
N LEU A 4 -25.32 44.67 38.64
CA LEU A 4 -25.43 43.27 39.08
C LEU A 4 -25.70 43.12 40.59
N PHE A 5 -25.30 44.10 41.41
CA PHE A 5 -25.38 44.01 42.89
C PHE A 5 -26.65 44.61 43.50
N ARG A 6 -27.56 45.19 42.71
CA ARG A 6 -28.83 45.74 43.21
C ARG A 6 -29.75 44.70 43.90
N PRO A 7 -29.98 43.49 43.34
CA PRO A 7 -30.85 42.51 43.98
C PRO A 7 -30.28 41.95 45.29
N PHE A 8 -28.96 42.02 45.49
CA PHE A 8 -28.29 41.58 46.73
C PHE A 8 -28.57 42.48 47.93
N ARG A 9 -28.92 43.76 47.72
CA ARG A 9 -29.02 44.71 48.82
C ARG A 9 -30.32 44.54 49.63
N ASP A 10 -31.42 44.23 48.94
CA ASP A 10 -32.78 44.10 49.50
C ASP A 10 -33.14 42.67 49.97
N LEU A 11 -32.21 41.71 49.87
CA LEU A 11 -32.41 40.34 50.33
C LEU A 11 -32.23 40.20 51.85
N SER A 12 -33.12 39.40 52.46
CA SER A 12 -33.06 38.98 53.87
C SER A 12 -31.69 38.38 54.22
N ILE A 13 -31.23 38.61 55.46
CA ILE A 13 -29.91 38.18 55.97
C ILE A 13 -29.67 36.67 55.77
N LYS A 14 -30.72 35.83 55.91
CA LYS A 14 -30.64 34.38 55.62
C LYS A 14 -30.25 34.09 54.17
N ASN A 15 -30.80 34.82 53.22
CA ASN A 15 -30.52 34.62 51.79
C ASN A 15 -29.11 35.11 51.42
N LYS A 16 -28.60 36.17 52.06
CA LYS A 16 -27.22 36.63 51.88
C LYS A 16 -26.19 35.57 52.32
N MET A 17 -26.43 34.92 53.46
CA MET A 17 -25.59 33.81 53.94
C MET A 17 -25.60 32.62 52.98
N PHE A 18 -26.79 32.19 52.54
CA PHE A 18 -26.95 31.10 51.59
C PHE A 18 -26.22 31.35 50.26
N ILE A 19 -26.39 32.55 49.69
CA ILE A 19 -25.74 32.88 48.41
C ILE A 19 -24.22 32.94 48.57
N SER A 20 -23.69 33.41 49.71
CA SER A 20 -22.25 33.41 49.96
C SER A 20 -21.66 32.00 49.96
N PHE A 21 -22.29 31.06 50.67
CA PHE A 21 -21.86 29.66 50.68
C PHE A 21 -21.99 29.00 49.30
N LEU A 22 -23.09 29.27 48.59
CA LEU A 22 -23.31 28.76 47.24
C LEU A 22 -22.27 29.30 46.25
N LEU A 23 -21.86 30.56 46.39
CA LEU A 23 -20.86 31.19 45.55
C LEU A 23 -19.48 30.57 45.78
N ILE A 24 -19.08 30.36 47.03
CA ILE A 24 -17.81 29.68 47.37
C ILE A 24 -17.77 28.28 46.77
N LEU A 25 -18.86 27.52 46.91
CA LEU A 25 -18.97 26.15 46.40
C LEU A 25 -18.89 26.13 44.87
N THR A 26 -19.64 27.02 44.21
CA THR A 26 -19.67 27.14 42.75
C THR A 26 -18.32 27.57 42.17
N VAL A 27 -17.65 28.54 42.80
CA VAL A 27 -16.34 29.03 42.35
C VAL A 27 -15.28 27.95 42.52
N SER A 28 -15.25 27.26 43.67
CA SER A 28 -14.30 26.17 43.92
C SER A 28 -14.48 25.03 42.91
N SER A 29 -15.72 24.57 42.68
CA SER A 29 -16.01 23.53 41.70
C SER A 29 -15.73 23.99 40.25
N GLY A 30 -16.06 25.23 39.90
CA GLY A 30 -15.79 25.76 38.56
C GLY A 30 -14.30 25.83 38.25
N LEU A 31 -13.50 26.28 39.22
CA LEU A 31 -12.04 26.35 39.08
C LEU A 31 -11.44 24.95 38.90
N PHE A 32 -11.91 23.97 39.69
CA PHE A 32 -11.52 22.58 39.54
C PHE A 32 -11.84 22.02 38.14
N ILE A 33 -13.05 22.27 37.62
CA ILE A 33 -13.46 21.80 36.29
C ILE A 33 -12.59 22.41 35.20
N VAL A 34 -12.31 23.72 35.25
CA VAL A 34 -11.50 24.40 34.23
C VAL A 34 -10.08 23.86 34.19
N VAL A 35 -9.44 23.71 35.36
CA VAL A 35 -8.08 23.17 35.45
C VAL A 35 -8.03 21.73 34.94
N ASN A 36 -8.97 20.88 35.39
CA ASN A 36 -9.02 19.50 34.98
C ASN A 36 -9.25 19.37 33.47
N SER A 37 -10.20 20.14 32.92
CA SER A 37 -10.48 20.16 31.48
C SER A 37 -9.28 20.58 30.65
N TYR A 38 -8.50 21.57 31.10
CA TYR A 38 -7.30 22.01 30.39
C TYR A 38 -6.21 20.92 30.36
N ILE A 39 -5.98 20.26 31.51
CA ILE A 39 -5.01 19.17 31.60
C ILE A 39 -5.46 17.99 30.74
N THR A 40 -6.72 17.56 30.89
CA THR A 40 -7.28 16.44 30.12
C THR A 40 -7.28 16.72 28.62
N ALA A 41 -7.57 17.95 28.18
CA ALA A 41 -7.52 18.32 26.77
C ALA A 41 -6.12 18.15 26.20
N ASN A 42 -5.10 18.62 26.91
CA ASN A 42 -3.70 18.51 26.49
C ASN A 42 -3.21 17.04 26.47
N ASP A 43 -3.60 16.25 27.47
CA ASP A 43 -3.23 14.83 27.52
C ASP A 43 -3.96 14.03 26.43
N THR A 44 -5.22 14.35 26.16
CA THR A 44 -5.99 13.75 25.06
C THR A 44 -5.36 14.07 23.71
N GLU A 45 -4.93 15.32 23.49
CA GLU A 45 -4.24 15.70 22.26
C GLU A 45 -2.93 14.92 22.06
N LYS A 46 -2.11 14.82 23.12
CA LYS A 46 -0.86 14.04 23.07
C LYS A 46 -1.14 12.57 22.78
N GLN A 47 -2.13 11.99 23.43
CA GLN A 47 -2.50 10.59 23.21
C GLN A 47 -3.03 10.37 21.79
N ALA A 48 -3.81 11.31 21.24
CA ALA A 48 -4.27 11.25 19.86
C ALA A 48 -3.10 11.32 18.86
N ARG A 49 -2.16 12.25 19.06
CA ARG A 49 -0.95 12.36 18.21
C ARG A 49 -0.11 11.09 18.25
N TYR A 50 0.16 10.58 19.45
CA TYR A 50 0.89 9.32 19.61
C TYR A 50 0.18 8.15 18.92
N SER A 51 -1.14 8.05 19.09
CA SER A 51 -1.93 6.99 18.45
C SER A 51 -1.86 7.09 16.92
N LEU A 52 -1.94 8.31 16.36
CA LEU A 52 -1.80 8.54 14.92
C LEU A 52 -0.40 8.16 14.41
N GLU A 53 0.65 8.52 15.14
CA GLU A 53 2.03 8.13 14.79
C GLU A 53 2.20 6.61 14.78
N VAL A 54 1.68 5.92 15.80
CA VAL A 54 1.71 4.46 15.88
C VAL A 54 0.96 3.82 14.72
N VAL A 55 -0.25 4.30 14.40
CA VAL A 55 -1.04 3.78 13.26
C VAL A 55 -0.32 4.02 11.94
N LEU A 56 0.32 5.18 11.76
CA LEU A 56 1.08 5.49 10.55
C LEU A 56 2.29 4.57 10.41
N GLU A 57 3.02 4.32 11.49
CA GLU A 57 4.18 3.42 11.47
C GLU A 57 3.77 1.96 11.23
N GLN A 58 2.66 1.51 11.82
CA GLN A 58 2.08 0.21 11.51
C GLN A 58 1.67 0.10 10.05
N SER A 59 1.01 1.13 9.50
CA SER A 59 0.60 1.17 8.09
C SER A 59 1.82 1.12 7.16
N ARG A 60 2.89 1.87 7.49
CA ARG A 60 4.16 1.84 6.75
C ARG A 60 4.81 0.46 6.80
N SER A 61 4.87 -0.15 7.99
CA SER A 61 5.43 -1.49 8.19
C SER A 61 4.67 -2.55 7.40
N PHE A 62 3.34 -2.45 7.38
CA PHE A 62 2.48 -3.31 6.59
C PHE A 62 2.75 -3.18 5.09
N LEU A 63 2.79 -1.95 4.56
CA LEU A 63 3.11 -1.70 3.14
C LEU A 63 4.51 -2.20 2.77
N ASN A 64 5.51 -2.00 3.64
CA ASN A 64 6.87 -2.50 3.43
C ASN A 64 6.90 -4.03 3.39
N TYR A 65 6.18 -4.69 4.29
CA TYR A 65 6.07 -6.15 4.32
C TYR A 65 5.46 -6.68 3.01
N LYS A 66 4.34 -6.09 2.58
CA LYS A 66 3.65 -6.45 1.33
C LYS A 66 4.57 -6.25 0.10
N THR A 67 5.20 -5.09 0.01
CA THR A 67 6.16 -4.75 -1.06
C THR A 67 7.36 -5.72 -1.08
N SER A 68 7.89 -6.06 0.09
CA SER A 68 9.01 -6.99 0.23
C SER A 68 8.62 -8.41 -0.17
N SER A 69 7.41 -8.85 0.18
CA SER A 69 6.86 -10.15 -0.25
C SER A 69 6.75 -10.24 -1.77
N ILE A 70 6.19 -9.22 -2.42
CA ILE A 70 6.07 -9.15 -3.89
C ILE A 70 7.46 -9.15 -4.53
N ARG A 71 8.42 -8.38 -4.00
CA ARG A 71 9.79 -8.38 -4.52
C ARG A 71 10.43 -9.75 -4.44
N LYS A 72 10.32 -10.45 -3.30
CA LYS A 72 10.90 -11.80 -3.13
C LYS A 72 10.33 -12.79 -4.15
N VAL A 73 9.03 -12.72 -4.39
CA VAL A 73 8.37 -13.54 -5.41
C VAL A 73 9.00 -13.29 -6.78
N VAL A 74 9.14 -12.03 -7.17
CA VAL A 74 9.71 -11.66 -8.48
C VAL A 74 11.18 -12.05 -8.58
N ASP A 75 11.96 -11.88 -7.50
CA ASP A 75 13.35 -12.31 -7.44
C ASP A 75 13.50 -13.82 -7.62
N ILE A 76 12.66 -14.60 -6.94
CA ILE A 76 12.60 -16.05 -7.12
C ILE A 76 12.29 -16.39 -8.58
N MET A 77 11.32 -15.72 -9.20
CA MET A 77 10.97 -15.96 -10.60
C MET A 77 12.11 -15.63 -11.58
N VAL A 78 12.77 -14.49 -11.40
CA VAL A 78 13.89 -14.08 -12.27
C VAL A 78 15.08 -15.05 -12.15
N ILE A 79 15.31 -15.60 -10.96
CA ILE A 79 16.46 -16.49 -10.70
C ILE A 79 16.13 -17.95 -11.03
N HIS A 80 14.85 -18.34 -11.10
CA HIS A 80 14.44 -19.72 -11.29
C HIS A 80 14.97 -20.30 -12.62
N ASP A 81 15.72 -21.41 -12.55
CA ASP A 81 16.38 -22.03 -13.71
C ASP A 81 15.38 -22.35 -14.83
N THR A 82 14.20 -22.83 -14.48
CA THR A 82 13.13 -23.09 -15.47
C THR A 82 12.66 -21.84 -16.19
N ILE A 83 12.51 -20.71 -15.49
CA ILE A 83 12.12 -19.45 -16.15
C ILE A 83 13.26 -18.96 -17.04
N GLN A 84 14.52 -19.07 -16.60
CA GLN A 84 15.67 -18.71 -17.43
C GLN A 84 15.78 -19.59 -18.68
N ALA A 85 15.52 -20.90 -18.56
CA ALA A 85 15.46 -21.81 -19.70
C ALA A 85 14.35 -21.40 -20.68
N ILE A 86 13.14 -21.13 -20.17
CA ILE A 86 11.98 -20.68 -20.97
C ILE A 86 12.28 -19.36 -21.70
N VAL A 87 12.86 -18.37 -21.01
CA VAL A 87 13.21 -17.06 -21.60
C VAL A 87 14.39 -17.15 -22.56
N GLY A 88 15.30 -18.10 -22.35
CA GLY A 88 16.45 -18.35 -23.23
C GLY A 88 16.11 -19.21 -24.47
N SER A 89 14.98 -19.90 -24.48
CA SER A 89 14.55 -20.76 -25.59
C SER A 89 14.23 -19.94 -26.85
N LYS A 90 14.79 -20.36 -27.98
CA LYS A 90 14.49 -19.78 -29.29
C LYS A 90 13.12 -20.25 -29.80
N SER A 91 12.48 -19.41 -30.60
CA SER A 91 11.17 -19.74 -31.18
C SER A 91 11.16 -20.95 -32.11
N ASP A 92 12.28 -21.25 -32.76
CA ASP A 92 12.42 -22.42 -33.64
C ASP A 92 12.09 -23.73 -32.92
N VAL A 93 12.48 -23.87 -31.64
CA VAL A 93 12.23 -25.06 -30.81
C VAL A 93 10.72 -25.36 -30.65
N TYR A 94 9.91 -24.31 -30.63
CA TYR A 94 8.46 -24.40 -30.50
C TYR A 94 7.74 -24.51 -31.84
N ARG A 95 8.32 -23.93 -32.90
CA ARG A 95 7.79 -24.06 -34.27
C ARG A 95 8.01 -25.46 -34.84
N GLU A 96 9.16 -26.06 -34.53
CA GLU A 96 9.47 -27.44 -34.93
C GLU A 96 8.63 -28.47 -34.17
N ASN A 97 8.33 -28.20 -32.90
CA ASN A 97 7.47 -29.06 -32.08
C ASN A 97 6.61 -28.26 -31.11
N ILE A 98 5.33 -28.10 -31.45
CA ILE A 98 4.34 -27.40 -30.62
C ILE A 98 4.15 -28.05 -29.25
N GLY A 99 4.46 -29.35 -29.11
CA GLY A 99 4.38 -30.07 -27.83
C GLY A 99 5.34 -29.53 -26.77
N ASN A 100 6.49 -28.97 -27.19
CA ASN A 100 7.42 -28.29 -26.29
C ASN A 100 6.81 -27.02 -25.69
N TRP A 101 5.98 -26.32 -26.46
CA TRP A 101 5.28 -25.12 -26.00
C TRP A 101 4.28 -25.47 -24.90
N LEU A 102 3.49 -26.53 -25.09
CA LEU A 102 2.52 -26.98 -24.10
C LEU A 102 3.18 -27.49 -22.80
N LEU A 103 4.30 -28.21 -22.92
CA LEU A 103 5.04 -28.69 -21.74
C LEU A 103 5.59 -27.54 -20.92
N ASP A 104 6.26 -26.59 -21.57
CA ASP A 104 6.84 -25.45 -20.87
C ASP A 104 5.76 -24.51 -20.31
N GLU A 105 4.65 -24.30 -21.02
CA GLU A 105 3.47 -23.59 -20.50
C GLU A 105 2.94 -24.27 -19.24
N TYR A 106 2.78 -25.59 -19.25
CA TYR A 106 2.32 -26.34 -18.08
C TYR A 106 3.27 -26.17 -16.89
N VAL A 107 4.58 -26.29 -17.12
CA VAL A 107 5.60 -26.14 -16.07
C VAL A 107 5.62 -24.71 -15.53
N PHE A 108 5.51 -23.69 -16.40
CA PHE A 108 5.39 -22.30 -16.00
C PHE A 108 4.15 -22.07 -15.13
N ASN A 109 2.99 -22.57 -15.57
CA ASN A 109 1.74 -22.44 -14.81
C ASN A 109 1.81 -23.10 -13.43
N GLN A 110 2.47 -24.25 -13.30
CA GLN A 110 2.72 -24.89 -12.00
C GLN A 110 3.57 -24.00 -11.08
N LEU A 111 4.61 -23.37 -11.62
CA LEU A 111 5.46 -22.45 -10.87
C LEU A 111 4.70 -21.19 -10.44
N ILE A 112 3.94 -20.59 -11.37
CA ILE A 112 3.10 -19.42 -11.10
C ILE A 112 2.02 -19.73 -10.08
N TYR A 113 1.36 -20.88 -10.14
CA TYR A 113 0.32 -21.25 -9.18
C TYR A 113 0.88 -21.33 -7.75
N ASN A 114 2.06 -21.91 -7.56
CA ASN A 114 2.73 -21.96 -6.25
C ASN A 114 3.02 -20.56 -5.70
N VAL A 115 3.35 -19.62 -6.58
CA VAL A 115 3.69 -18.24 -6.25
C VAL A 115 2.44 -17.36 -6.04
N GLN A 116 1.37 -17.58 -6.81
CA GLN A 116 0.08 -16.90 -6.74
C GLN A 116 -0.79 -17.34 -5.57
N THR A 117 -0.37 -18.34 -4.77
CA THR A 117 -0.97 -18.58 -3.45
C THR A 117 -0.86 -17.35 -2.52
N ASN A 118 0.01 -16.39 -2.84
CA ASN A 118 0.02 -15.09 -2.21
C ASN A 118 -1.19 -14.24 -2.69
N PRO A 119 -2.15 -13.89 -1.81
CA PRO A 119 -3.33 -13.12 -2.19
C PRO A 119 -3.01 -11.70 -2.69
N ASP A 120 -1.79 -11.22 -2.48
CA ASP A 120 -1.34 -9.90 -2.92
C ASP A 120 -0.96 -9.84 -4.41
N ILE A 121 -0.95 -10.98 -5.11
CA ILE A 121 -0.52 -11.09 -6.50
C ILE A 121 -1.67 -11.64 -7.34
N GLN A 122 -2.27 -10.78 -8.15
CA GLN A 122 -3.41 -11.15 -9.00
C GLN A 122 -2.97 -11.81 -10.32
N LYS A 123 -1.94 -11.26 -10.98
CA LYS A 123 -1.47 -11.72 -12.29
C LYS A 123 0.04 -11.56 -12.40
N ILE A 124 0.66 -12.53 -13.05
CA ILE A 124 2.07 -12.48 -13.45
C ILE A 124 2.12 -12.64 -14.97
N SER A 125 2.90 -11.79 -15.63
CA SER A 125 3.07 -11.80 -17.08
C SER A 125 4.55 -11.69 -17.42
N LEU A 126 4.97 -12.49 -18.39
CA LEU A 126 6.33 -12.59 -18.86
C LEU A 126 6.43 -11.97 -20.26
N TYR A 127 7.23 -10.91 -20.36
CA TYR A 127 7.52 -10.25 -21.63
C TYR A 127 8.81 -10.79 -22.21
N MET A 128 8.75 -11.37 -23.40
CA MET A 128 9.88 -12.08 -24.03
C MET A 128 10.17 -11.50 -25.42
N THR A 129 11.45 -11.40 -25.76
CA THR A 129 11.87 -10.97 -27.12
C THR A 129 11.70 -12.09 -28.14
N ASP A 130 11.95 -13.34 -27.73
CA ASP A 130 11.87 -14.53 -28.56
C ASP A 130 11.34 -15.71 -27.72
N GLY A 131 11.06 -16.86 -28.34
CA GLY A 131 10.52 -18.04 -27.65
C GLY A 131 9.00 -18.12 -27.73
N MET A 132 8.33 -18.57 -26.66
CA MET A 132 6.90 -18.88 -26.67
C MET A 132 6.02 -17.71 -27.10
N ALA A 133 6.26 -16.51 -26.58
CA ALA A 133 5.49 -15.31 -26.90
C ALA A 133 5.58 -14.92 -28.39
N SER A 134 6.67 -15.29 -29.06
CA SER A 134 6.84 -15.05 -30.50
C SER A 134 6.06 -16.05 -31.37
N VAL A 135 5.75 -17.25 -30.85
CA VAL A 135 4.93 -18.25 -31.56
C VAL A 135 3.46 -17.98 -31.32
N GLN A 136 3.08 -17.83 -30.05
CA GLN A 136 1.71 -17.49 -29.66
C GLN A 136 1.76 -16.60 -28.40
N ALA A 137 1.26 -15.37 -28.54
CA ALA A 137 1.07 -14.48 -27.41
C ALA A 137 -0.20 -14.86 -26.63
N THR A 138 -0.12 -14.85 -25.31
CA THR A 138 -1.23 -15.09 -24.39
C THR A 138 -1.25 -14.01 -23.31
N ASP A 139 -2.24 -14.03 -22.43
CA ASP A 139 -2.32 -13.10 -21.30
C ASP A 139 -1.12 -13.21 -20.33
N GLN A 140 -0.41 -14.34 -20.35
CA GLN A 140 0.77 -14.60 -19.52
C GLN A 140 2.08 -14.44 -20.29
N PHE A 141 2.11 -14.74 -21.59
CA PHE A 141 3.29 -14.64 -22.44
C PHE A 141 3.11 -13.56 -23.48
N LEU A 142 3.78 -12.43 -23.28
CA LEU A 142 3.63 -11.24 -24.10
C LEU A 142 4.91 -10.95 -24.86
N ARG A 143 4.80 -10.39 -26.05
CA ARG A 143 5.98 -9.99 -26.83
C ARG A 143 6.53 -8.68 -26.26
N LEU A 144 7.83 -8.66 -26.04
CA LEU A 144 8.50 -7.47 -25.53
C LEU A 144 8.45 -6.31 -26.53
N GLU A 145 8.47 -6.62 -27.82
CA GLU A 145 8.45 -5.65 -28.93
C GLU A 145 7.20 -4.76 -28.89
N ASP A 146 6.05 -5.34 -28.54
CA ASP A 146 4.76 -4.64 -28.49
C ASP A 146 4.74 -3.51 -27.44
N VAL A 147 5.55 -3.65 -26.39
CA VAL A 147 5.59 -2.71 -25.26
C VAL A 147 6.89 -1.92 -25.16
N GLN A 148 7.86 -2.12 -26.05
CA GLN A 148 9.15 -1.42 -26.01
C GLN A 148 9.00 0.10 -26.14
N ALA A 149 8.02 0.56 -26.93
CA ALA A 149 7.76 1.98 -27.13
C ALA A 149 7.06 2.63 -25.92
N GLU A 150 6.48 1.84 -25.02
CA GLU A 150 5.64 2.35 -23.94
C GLU A 150 6.44 3.18 -22.91
N PRO A 151 5.87 4.28 -22.38
CA PRO A 151 6.57 5.16 -21.44
C PRO A 151 7.07 4.44 -20.18
N TRP A 152 6.30 3.48 -19.69
CA TRP A 152 6.66 2.70 -18.50
C TRP A 152 7.86 1.78 -18.76
N MET A 153 7.95 1.21 -19.96
CA MET A 153 9.04 0.33 -20.36
C MET A 153 10.33 1.14 -20.55
N GLN A 154 10.25 2.32 -21.18
CA GLN A 154 11.40 3.22 -21.28
C GLN A 154 11.91 3.69 -19.91
N ARG A 155 11.00 3.89 -18.94
CA ARG A 155 11.37 4.19 -17.55
C ARG A 155 12.06 3.01 -16.91
N LEU A 156 11.55 1.79 -17.08
CA LEU A 156 12.19 0.58 -16.58
C LEU A 156 13.58 0.40 -17.17
N VAL A 157 13.77 0.64 -18.47
CA VAL A 157 15.06 0.51 -19.19
C VAL A 157 16.09 1.54 -18.70
N ARG A 158 15.66 2.79 -18.49
CA ARG A 158 16.54 3.88 -18.01
C ARG A 158 16.86 3.82 -16.52
N ASN A 159 16.03 3.14 -15.72
CA ASN A 159 16.24 3.04 -14.29
C ASN A 159 17.47 2.18 -13.98
N GLU A 160 18.32 2.63 -13.06
CA GLU A 160 19.47 1.85 -12.55
C GLU A 160 19.01 0.67 -11.70
N LYS A 161 17.84 0.80 -11.06
CA LYS A 161 17.24 -0.28 -10.28
C LYS A 161 16.47 -1.23 -11.21
N PRO A 162 16.59 -2.56 -11.03
CA PRO A 162 15.95 -3.53 -11.93
C PRO A 162 14.43 -3.65 -11.70
N TYR A 163 13.85 -2.84 -10.80
CA TYR A 163 12.44 -2.88 -10.42
C TYR A 163 11.78 -1.52 -10.61
N LEU A 164 10.53 -1.53 -11.04
CA LEU A 164 9.69 -0.33 -11.12
C LEU A 164 8.25 -0.65 -10.72
N TRP A 165 7.73 0.14 -9.78
CA TRP A 165 6.31 0.20 -9.46
C TRP A 165 5.62 1.14 -10.45
N ILE A 166 4.55 0.67 -11.06
CA ILE A 166 3.85 1.37 -12.12
C ILE A 166 2.33 1.23 -11.87
N PRO A 167 1.53 2.30 -12.00
CA PRO A 167 0.07 2.18 -12.00
C PRO A 167 -0.40 1.24 -13.11
N SER A 168 -1.29 0.29 -12.81
CA SER A 168 -1.72 -0.70 -13.80
C SER A 168 -2.44 -0.09 -14.99
N GLU A 169 -3.09 1.06 -14.85
CA GLU A 169 -3.70 1.80 -15.97
C GLU A 169 -2.74 2.05 -17.13
N THR A 170 -1.45 2.20 -16.84
CA THR A 170 -0.42 2.46 -17.87
C THR A 170 0.11 1.19 -18.54
N VAL A 171 -0.16 0.01 -17.96
CA VAL A 171 0.27 -1.29 -18.48
C VAL A 171 -0.90 -2.01 -19.15
N THR A 172 -2.07 -2.00 -18.51
CA THR A 172 -3.32 -2.54 -19.05
C THR A 172 -4.47 -1.61 -18.63
N PRO A 173 -5.08 -0.85 -19.57
CA PRO A 173 -6.13 0.13 -19.27
C PRO A 173 -7.40 -0.45 -18.62
N ALA A 174 -7.54 -1.78 -18.62
CA ALA A 174 -8.71 -2.49 -18.11
C ALA A 174 -8.69 -2.73 -16.59
N ASP A 175 -7.58 -2.46 -15.90
CA ASP A 175 -7.36 -2.88 -14.52
C ASP A 175 -6.99 -1.68 -13.63
N GLY A 176 -7.98 -0.84 -13.33
CA GLY A 176 -7.80 0.49 -12.71
C GLY A 176 -7.49 0.49 -11.21
N ASP A 177 -7.62 -0.64 -10.51
CA ASP A 177 -7.42 -0.72 -9.05
C ASP A 177 -6.18 -1.55 -8.66
N THR A 178 -5.32 -1.86 -9.63
CA THR A 178 -4.13 -2.70 -9.41
C THR A 178 -2.85 -1.90 -9.61
N ILE A 179 -1.77 -2.39 -9.01
CA ILE A 179 -0.41 -1.82 -9.20
C ILE A 179 0.44 -2.89 -9.85
N SER A 180 1.06 -2.52 -10.97
CA SER A 180 1.96 -3.39 -11.71
C SER A 180 3.39 -3.25 -11.20
N PHE A 181 4.00 -4.39 -10.85
CA PHE A 181 5.42 -4.47 -10.50
C PHE A 181 6.19 -5.11 -11.65
N SER A 182 7.05 -4.32 -12.30
CA SER A 182 7.87 -4.79 -13.41
C SER A 182 9.31 -4.99 -12.97
N ALA A 183 9.90 -6.10 -13.40
CA ALA A 183 11.31 -6.40 -13.17
C ALA A 183 11.99 -6.80 -14.48
N ARG A 184 13.24 -6.38 -14.64
CA ARG A 184 14.05 -6.76 -15.80
C ARG A 184 14.78 -8.06 -15.52
N CYS A 185 14.50 -9.10 -16.31
CA CYS A 185 15.28 -10.32 -16.34
C CYS A 185 16.48 -10.14 -17.29
N ARG A 186 17.68 -10.57 -16.87
CA ARG A 186 18.85 -10.63 -17.74
C ARG A 186 19.22 -12.10 -17.89
N VAL A 187 18.98 -12.65 -19.08
CA VAL A 187 19.41 -14.01 -19.43
C VAL A 187 20.94 -14.02 -19.43
N ARG A 188 21.52 -15.02 -18.76
CA ARG A 188 22.97 -15.24 -18.70
C ARG A 188 23.47 -16.03 -19.89
#